data_AF-A0A2D9M4N1-F1
#
_entry.id   AF-A0A2D9M4N1-F1
#
_cell.length_a   1.000
_cell.length_b   1.000
_cell.length_c   1.000
_cell.angle_alpha   90.00
_cell.angle_beta   90.00
_cell.angle_gamma   90.00
#
_symmetry.space_group_name_H-M   'P 1'
#
loop_
_entity.id
_entity.type
_entity.pdbx_description
1 polymer ?
#
loop_
_entity_poly.entity_id
_entity_poly.type
_entity_poly.pdbx_seq_one_letter_code
_entity_poly.pdbx_strand_id
1 'polypeptide(L)'
;MSRPTRIEMVAQFFPELREGSTKADREAAIQYNLLACEVVMADLLQKYDREFEKFGPGVLCMRLNKGARKSEYLTEQEVQTDYDLAVSDGHKELQTQLKGVLDAIKNSNINQCGLIMRVDNSGLGVMRIPRENPASALKAMMEEITG
;
A
#
# COMPACT_ATOMS: atom_id res chain seq x y z
N MET A 1 22.25 3.50 -1.86
CA MET A 1 21.32 4.50 -2.46
C MET A 1 20.44 5.02 -1.35
N SER A 2 20.45 6.33 -1.12
CA SER A 2 19.57 6.99 -0.16
C SER A 2 18.12 6.80 -0.61
N ARG A 3 17.20 6.50 0.30
CA ARG A 3 15.77 6.41 -0.02
C ARG A 3 15.31 7.79 -0.55
N PRO A 4 14.69 7.87 -1.73
CA PRO A 4 14.19 9.13 -2.25
C PRO A 4 13.18 9.74 -1.27
N THR A 5 13.23 11.05 -1.12
CA THR A 5 12.23 11.81 -0.36
C THR A 5 10.86 11.70 -1.05
N ARG A 6 9.78 11.96 -0.29
CA ARG A 6 8.41 11.91 -0.84
C ARG A 6 8.24 12.80 -2.07
N ILE A 7 8.85 13.98 -2.05
CA ILE A 7 8.83 14.95 -3.15
C ILE A 7 9.59 14.42 -4.37
N GLU A 8 10.77 13.85 -4.16
CA GLU A 8 11.55 13.23 -5.25
C GLU A 8 10.80 12.05 -5.89
N MET A 9 10.09 11.25 -5.10
CA MET A 9 9.26 10.16 -5.61
C MET A 9 8.13 10.68 -6.49
N VAL A 10 7.32 11.63 -6.01
CA VAL A 10 6.22 12.18 -6.81
C VAL A 10 6.77 12.79 -8.10
N ALA A 11 7.87 13.52 -8.02
CA ALA A 11 8.47 14.14 -9.19
C ALA A 11 9.10 13.12 -10.17
N GLN A 12 9.42 11.91 -9.72
CA GLN A 12 9.88 10.80 -10.55
C GLN A 12 8.71 10.05 -11.21
N PHE A 13 7.60 9.87 -10.49
CA PHE A 13 6.41 9.15 -10.98
C PHE A 13 5.46 10.03 -11.80
N PHE A 14 5.49 11.35 -11.59
CA PHE A 14 4.65 12.34 -12.24
C PHE A 14 5.52 13.47 -12.84
N PRO A 15 6.41 13.15 -13.80
CA PRO A 15 7.35 14.12 -14.39
C PRO A 15 6.64 15.30 -15.08
N GLU A 16 5.40 15.13 -15.53
CA GLU A 16 4.54 16.16 -16.11
C GLU A 16 4.23 17.35 -15.18
N LEU A 17 4.48 17.18 -13.87
CA LEU A 17 4.35 18.25 -12.88
C LEU A 17 5.56 19.21 -12.87
N ARG A 18 6.69 18.87 -13.53
CA ARG A 18 7.96 19.60 -13.38
C ARG A 18 8.16 20.83 -14.27
N GLU A 19 7.76 20.85 -15.54
CA GLU A 19 8.20 21.94 -16.45
C GLU A 19 7.16 22.40 -17.48
N GLY A 20 7.03 23.72 -17.64
CA GLY A 20 6.33 24.38 -18.76
C GLY A 20 4.80 24.40 -18.74
N SER A 21 4.17 23.67 -17.83
CA SER A 21 2.71 23.56 -17.70
C SER A 21 2.10 24.78 -16.99
N THR A 22 1.00 25.31 -17.55
CA THR A 22 0.22 26.37 -16.87
C THR A 22 -0.36 25.84 -15.57
N LYS A 23 -0.80 26.73 -14.66
CA LYS A 23 -1.47 26.31 -13.42
C LYS A 23 -2.65 25.36 -13.70
N ALA A 24 -3.40 25.62 -14.77
CA ALA A 24 -4.51 24.78 -15.22
C ALA A 24 -4.04 23.39 -15.71
N ASP A 25 -2.94 23.30 -16.45
CA ASP A 25 -2.39 22.02 -16.91
C ASP A 25 -1.89 21.16 -15.75
N ARG A 26 -1.30 21.79 -14.72
CA ARG A 26 -0.86 21.10 -13.50
C ARG A 26 -2.03 20.58 -12.69
N GLU A 27 -3.07 21.40 -12.51
CA GLU A 27 -4.31 20.97 -11.83
C GLU A 27 -4.97 19.80 -12.57
N ALA A 28 -5.04 19.86 -13.90
CA ALA A 28 -5.59 18.78 -14.72
C ALA A 28 -4.77 17.48 -14.61
N ALA A 29 -3.43 17.56 -14.64
CA ALA A 29 -2.56 16.41 -14.47
C ALA A 29 -2.70 15.75 -13.09
N ILE A 30 -2.80 16.55 -12.02
CA ILE A 30 -3.03 16.06 -10.66
C ILE A 30 -4.37 15.34 -10.58
N GLN A 31 -5.45 15.93 -11.10
CA GLN A 31 -6.77 15.29 -11.09
C GLN A 31 -6.77 13.97 -11.86
N TYR A 32 -6.13 13.92 -13.03
CA TYR A 32 -6.04 12.70 -13.82
C TYR A 32 -5.25 11.60 -13.09
N ASN A 33 -4.11 11.95 -12.50
CA ASN A 33 -3.27 11.01 -11.76
C ASN A 33 -3.94 10.52 -10.47
N LEU A 34 -4.63 11.41 -9.75
CA LEU A 34 -5.43 11.03 -8.59
C LEU A 34 -6.52 10.05 -8.99
N LEU A 35 -7.25 10.31 -10.08
CA LEU A 35 -8.28 9.41 -10.58
C LEU A 35 -7.70 8.03 -10.94
N ALA A 36 -6.55 8.00 -11.62
CA ALA A 36 -5.88 6.75 -11.94
C ALA A 36 -5.48 5.97 -10.68
N CYS A 37 -4.94 6.66 -9.67
CA CYS A 37 -4.61 6.04 -8.39
C CYS A 37 -5.86 5.58 -7.63
N GLU A 38 -6.95 6.34 -7.63
CA GLU A 38 -8.24 5.97 -7.05
C GLU A 38 -8.77 4.68 -7.67
N VAL A 39 -8.72 4.56 -9.00
CA VAL A 39 -9.14 3.35 -9.71
C VAL A 39 -8.30 2.14 -9.28
N VAL A 40 -6.98 2.28 -9.21
CA VAL A 40 -6.09 1.20 -8.76
C VAL A 40 -6.39 0.81 -7.31
N MET A 41 -6.60 1.77 -6.41
CA MET A 41 -6.91 1.48 -5.01
C MET A 41 -8.30 0.88 -4.85
N ALA A 42 -9.27 1.28 -5.65
CA ALA A 42 -10.59 0.67 -5.69
C ALA A 42 -10.53 -0.79 -6.17
N ASP A 43 -9.74 -1.10 -7.19
CA ASP A 43 -9.52 -2.49 -7.65
C ASP A 43 -8.84 -3.34 -6.56
N LEU A 44 -7.84 -2.78 -5.87
CA LEU A 44 -7.19 -3.46 -4.76
C LEU A 44 -8.15 -3.70 -3.59
N LEU A 45 -9.02 -2.74 -3.26
CA LEU A 45 -10.08 -2.90 -2.26
C LEU A 45 -11.06 -4.00 -2.68
N GLN A 46 -11.54 -4.00 -3.92
CA GLN A 46 -12.45 -5.04 -4.41
C GLN A 46 -11.80 -6.42 -4.37
N LYS A 47 -10.52 -6.52 -4.73
CA LYS A 47 -9.76 -7.76 -4.62
C LYS A 47 -9.64 -8.20 -3.16
N TYR A 48 -9.31 -7.28 -2.26
CA TYR A 48 -9.25 -7.55 -0.82
C TYR A 48 -10.60 -8.05 -0.29
N ASP A 49 -11.70 -7.37 -0.63
CA ASP A 49 -13.06 -7.72 -0.19
C ASP A 49 -13.46 -9.12 -0.64
N ARG A 50 -13.20 -9.44 -1.91
CA ARG A 50 -13.51 -10.75 -2.48
C ARG A 50 -12.77 -11.88 -1.77
N GLU A 51 -11.50 -11.69 -1.41
CA GLU A 51 -10.75 -12.72 -0.70
C GLU A 51 -11.09 -12.75 0.79
N PHE A 52 -11.39 -11.60 1.41
CA PHE A 52 -11.88 -11.51 2.78
C PHE A 52 -13.21 -12.26 2.95
N GLU A 53 -14.15 -12.12 2.01
CA GLU A 53 -15.43 -12.84 2.04
C GLU A 53 -15.23 -14.36 1.99
N LYS A 54 -14.19 -14.84 1.31
CA LYS A 54 -13.90 -16.28 1.17
C LYS A 54 -13.13 -16.86 2.34
N PHE A 55 -12.14 -16.13 2.84
CA PHE A 55 -11.14 -16.68 3.75
C PHE A 55 -11.13 -16.01 5.14
N GLY A 56 -11.91 -14.95 5.33
CA GLY A 56 -11.95 -14.18 6.57
C GLY A 56 -10.76 -13.23 6.73
N PRO A 57 -10.42 -12.84 7.97
CA PRO A 57 -9.40 -11.84 8.27
C PRO A 57 -8.03 -12.14 7.64
N GLY A 58 -7.40 -11.10 7.11
CA GLY A 58 -6.15 -11.22 6.38
C GLY A 58 -5.69 -9.90 5.75
N VAL A 59 -4.74 -10.02 4.84
CA VAL A 59 -4.06 -8.89 4.19
C VAL A 59 -3.77 -9.21 2.72
N LEU A 60 -3.96 -8.22 1.84
CA LEU A 60 -3.57 -8.35 0.44
C LEU A 60 -2.05 -8.09 0.31
N CYS A 61 -1.28 -9.14 0.06
CA CYS A 61 0.17 -9.09 -0.11
C CYS A 61 0.55 -8.67 -1.53
N MET A 62 1.19 -7.52 -1.65
CA MET A 62 1.78 -6.98 -2.87
C MET A 62 3.30 -7.10 -2.82
N ARG A 63 3.84 -7.92 -3.71
CA ARG A 63 5.29 -8.09 -3.87
C ARG A 63 5.79 -7.12 -4.94
N LEU A 64 6.73 -6.24 -4.58
CA LEU A 64 7.16 -5.11 -5.40
C LEU A 64 8.50 -5.33 -6.13
N ASN A 65 9.07 -6.54 -6.06
CA ASN A 65 10.32 -6.88 -6.73
C ASN A 65 10.13 -7.26 -8.21
N LYS A 66 11.16 -7.02 -9.04
CA LYS A 66 11.12 -7.35 -10.47
C LYS A 66 11.00 -8.87 -10.65
N GLY A 67 9.93 -9.35 -11.30
CA GLY A 67 9.65 -10.78 -11.44
C GLY A 67 8.89 -11.42 -10.27
N ALA A 68 8.33 -10.61 -9.37
CA ALA A 68 7.50 -11.10 -8.28
C ALA A 68 6.30 -11.93 -8.75
N ARG A 69 5.90 -12.92 -7.95
CA ARG A 69 4.61 -13.59 -8.11
C ARG A 69 3.45 -12.60 -7.98
N LYS A 70 2.29 -12.96 -8.56
CA LYS A 70 1.04 -12.20 -8.45
C LYS A 70 0.74 -11.87 -6.99
N SER A 71 0.17 -10.70 -6.74
CA SER A 71 -0.33 -10.32 -5.42
C SER A 71 -1.33 -11.36 -4.91
N GLU A 72 -1.13 -11.81 -3.68
CA GLU A 72 -1.88 -12.91 -3.04
C GLU A 72 -2.51 -12.42 -1.75
N TYR A 73 -3.64 -13.01 -1.36
CA TYR A 73 -4.24 -12.73 -0.06
C TYR A 73 -3.66 -13.71 0.95
N LEU A 74 -3.17 -13.19 2.08
CA LEU A 74 -2.69 -13.99 3.19
C LEU A 74 -3.68 -13.85 4.33
N THR A 75 -4.18 -14.99 4.81
CA THR A 75 -5.05 -15.06 5.98
C THR A 75 -4.27 -14.74 7.26
N GLU A 76 -4.98 -14.36 8.33
CA GLU A 76 -4.38 -14.19 9.65
C GLU A 76 -3.60 -15.44 10.09
N GLN A 77 -4.13 -16.63 9.81
CA GLN A 77 -3.51 -17.90 10.17
C GLN A 77 -2.19 -18.15 9.42
N GLU A 78 -2.13 -17.84 8.13
CA GLU A 78 -0.89 -17.95 7.35
C GLU A 78 0.18 -16.99 7.89
N VAL A 79 -0.19 -15.73 8.16
CA VAL A 79 0.74 -14.74 8.74
C VAL A 79 1.20 -15.17 10.15
N GLN A 80 0.30 -15.75 10.96
CA GLN A 80 0.65 -16.28 12.27
C GLN A 80 1.62 -17.46 12.18
N THR A 81 1.43 -18.34 11.20
CA THR A 81 2.35 -19.46 10.94
C THR A 81 3.74 -18.96 10.56
N ASP A 82 3.83 -17.97 9.67
CA ASP A 82 5.10 -17.34 9.30
C ASP A 82 5.77 -16.65 10.51
N TYR A 83 4.97 -16.04 11.40
CA TYR A 83 5.47 -15.45 12.63
C TYR A 83 6.06 -16.50 13.57
N ASP A 84 5.36 -17.63 13.77
CA ASP A 84 5.80 -18.71 14.64
C ASP A 84 7.09 -19.36 14.12
N LEU A 85 7.22 -19.50 12.80
CA LEU A 85 8.47 -19.94 12.15
C LEU A 85 9.61 -18.93 12.34
N ALA A 86 9.34 -17.63 12.18
CA ALA A 86 10.34 -16.60 12.44
C ALA A 86 10.82 -16.62 13.91
N VAL A 87 9.93 -16.95 14.85
CA VAL A 87 10.28 -17.14 16.27
C VAL A 87 11.15 -18.38 16.47
N SER A 88 10.79 -19.53 15.88
CA SER A 88 11.58 -20.77 16.01
C SER A 88 12.99 -20.61 15.47
N ASP A 89 13.14 -19.87 14.37
CA ASP A 89 14.41 -19.71 13.65
C ASP A 89 15.25 -18.55 14.20
N GLY A 90 14.72 -17.78 15.17
CA GLY A 90 15.42 -16.68 15.81
C GLY A 90 15.54 -15.40 14.97
N HIS A 91 14.71 -15.25 13.93
CA HIS A 91 14.69 -14.09 13.03
C HIS A 91 13.94 -12.89 13.63
N LYS A 92 14.57 -12.19 14.59
CA LYS A 92 13.96 -11.10 15.37
C LYS A 92 13.39 -9.93 14.55
N GLU A 93 14.05 -9.56 13.45
CA GLU A 93 13.58 -8.46 12.60
C GLU A 93 12.28 -8.84 11.87
N LEU A 94 12.27 -10.02 11.25
CA LEU A 94 11.10 -10.57 10.58
C LEU A 94 9.94 -10.79 11.58
N GLN A 95 10.24 -11.29 12.78
CA GLN A 95 9.27 -11.41 13.86
C GLN A 95 8.59 -10.06 14.17
N THR A 96 9.38 -8.99 14.28
CA THR A 96 8.86 -7.64 14.58
C THR A 96 7.96 -7.15 13.45
N GLN A 97 8.36 -7.37 12.20
CA GLN A 97 7.59 -6.98 11.03
C GLN A 97 6.27 -7.76 10.92
N LEU A 98 6.31 -9.09 11.06
CA LEU A 98 5.12 -9.96 11.00
C LEU A 98 4.16 -9.68 12.16
N LYS A 99 4.67 -9.40 13.36
CA LYS A 99 3.83 -8.95 14.47
C LYS A 99 3.09 -7.67 14.14
N GLY A 100 3.75 -6.70 13.51
CA GLY A 100 3.10 -5.48 13.03
C GLY A 100 1.99 -5.75 12.01
N VAL A 101 2.13 -6.78 11.17
CA VAL A 101 1.08 -7.22 10.25
C VAL A 101 -0.10 -7.83 11.01
N LEU A 102 0.16 -8.76 11.93
CA LEU A 102 -0.88 -9.40 12.75
C LEU A 102 -1.66 -8.37 13.58
N ASP A 103 -0.95 -7.44 14.22
CA ASP A 103 -1.56 -6.35 14.98
C ASP A 103 -2.40 -5.46 14.07
N ALA A 104 -1.97 -5.23 12.82
CA ALA A 104 -2.77 -4.46 11.86
C ALA A 104 -4.05 -5.19 11.43
N ILE A 105 -3.99 -6.51 11.23
CA ILE A 105 -5.15 -7.36 10.90
C ILE A 105 -6.16 -7.33 12.06
N LYS A 106 -5.71 -7.59 13.29
CA LYS A 106 -6.57 -7.66 14.48
C LYS A 106 -7.22 -6.34 14.85
N ASN A 107 -6.52 -5.23 14.60
CA ASN A 107 -7.03 -3.88 14.90
C ASN A 107 -7.68 -3.19 13.69
N SER A 108 -7.96 -3.92 12.61
CA SER A 108 -8.61 -3.38 11.42
C SER A 108 -10.13 -3.46 11.52
N ASN A 109 -10.81 -2.39 11.09
CA ASN A 109 -12.24 -2.43 10.82
C ASN A 109 -12.46 -2.59 9.30
N ILE A 110 -12.91 -3.78 8.92
CA ILE A 110 -13.19 -4.14 7.53
C ILE A 110 -14.18 -3.19 6.86
N ASN A 111 -15.14 -2.62 7.59
CA ASN A 111 -16.13 -1.70 7.05
C ASN A 111 -15.56 -0.30 6.80
N GLN A 112 -14.37 0.00 7.31
CA GLN A 112 -13.74 1.32 7.16
C GLN A 112 -12.54 1.28 6.21
N CYS A 113 -11.81 0.16 6.16
CA CYS A 113 -10.61 0.04 5.34
C CYS A 113 -10.31 -1.38 4.88
N GLY A 114 -9.54 -1.49 3.80
CA GLY A 114 -8.85 -2.72 3.42
C GLY A 114 -7.36 -2.69 3.79
N LEU A 115 -6.75 -3.85 3.97
CA LEU A 115 -5.34 -3.97 4.33
C LEU A 115 -4.49 -4.45 3.16
N ILE A 116 -3.40 -3.73 2.91
CA ILE A 116 -2.37 -4.13 1.96
C ILE A 116 -1.03 -4.27 2.69
N MET A 117 -0.36 -5.39 2.48
CA MET A 117 1.03 -5.59 2.89
C MET A 117 1.92 -5.45 1.66
N ARG A 118 2.88 -4.55 1.72
CA ARG A 118 3.92 -4.43 0.71
C ARG A 118 5.13 -5.23 1.15
N VAL A 119 5.67 -6.00 0.23
CA VAL A 119 6.92 -6.75 0.40
C VAL A 119 7.91 -6.23 -0.63
N ASP A 120 8.98 -5.61 -0.14
CA ASP A 120 10.08 -5.13 -0.96
C ASP A 120 11.43 -5.54 -0.35
N ASN A 121 12.53 -5.12 -0.98
CA ASN A 121 13.89 -5.45 -0.51
C ASN A 121 14.23 -4.82 0.85
N SER A 122 13.40 -3.90 1.36
CA SER A 122 13.56 -3.23 2.65
C SER A 122 12.69 -3.81 3.76
N GLY A 123 11.76 -4.73 3.45
CA GLY A 123 10.97 -5.47 4.43
C GLY A 123 9.47 -5.46 4.14
N LEU A 124 8.69 -5.68 5.20
CA LEU A 124 7.23 -5.68 5.18
C LEU A 124 6.67 -4.33 5.64
N GLY A 125 5.68 -3.79 4.91
CA GLY A 125 4.99 -2.57 5.29
C GLY A 125 3.49 -2.66 5.05
N VAL A 126 2.69 -2.43 6.09
CA VAL A 126 1.22 -2.46 5.99
C VAL A 126 0.66 -1.06 5.73
N MET A 127 -0.31 -0.99 4.82
CA MET A 127 -1.09 0.20 4.49
C MET A 127 -2.58 -0.13 4.66
N ARG A 128 -3.31 0.82 5.26
CA ARG A 128 -4.78 0.81 5.31
C ARG A 128 -5.28 1.66 4.14
N ILE A 129 -6.08 1.08 3.25
CA ILE A 129 -6.80 1.84 2.23
C ILE A 129 -8.17 2.19 2.80
N PRO A 130 -8.46 3.47 3.08
CA PRO A 130 -9.77 3.89 3.54
C PRO A 130 -10.82 3.71 2.43
N ARG A 131 -12.03 3.25 2.79
CA ARG A 131 -13.10 3.02 1.81
C ARG A 131 -13.76 4.29 1.30
N GLU A 132 -13.92 5.29 2.17
CA GLU A 132 -14.61 6.54 1.81
C GLU A 132 -13.80 7.42 0.85
N ASN A 133 -12.47 7.48 1.05
CA ASN A 133 -11.57 8.26 0.21
C ASN A 133 -10.22 7.55 0.02
N PRO A 134 -10.17 6.53 -0.86
CA PRO A 134 -8.98 5.69 -1.04
C PRO A 134 -7.71 6.49 -1.37
N ALA A 135 -7.82 7.59 -2.13
CA ALA A 135 -6.68 8.40 -2.53
C ALA A 135 -6.38 9.64 -1.67
N SER A 136 -7.08 9.80 -0.55
CA SER A 136 -6.86 10.91 0.39
C SER A 136 -5.38 11.18 0.71
N ALA A 137 -4.60 10.13 0.97
CA ALA A 137 -3.17 10.27 1.27
C ALA A 137 -2.33 10.76 0.06
N LEU A 138 -2.68 10.31 -1.16
CA LEU A 138 -2.00 10.74 -2.38
C LEU A 138 -2.40 12.17 -2.76
N LYS A 139 -3.67 12.52 -2.55
CA LYS A 139 -4.18 13.89 -2.74
C LYS A 139 -3.41 14.89 -1.89
N ALA A 140 -3.27 14.62 -0.59
CA ALA A 140 -2.48 15.46 0.32
C ALA A 140 -1.04 15.62 -0.17
N MET A 141 -0.41 14.53 -0.64
CA MET A 141 0.96 14.58 -1.16
C MET A 141 1.10 15.37 -2.47
N MET A 142 0.13 15.31 -3.38
CA MET A 142 0.15 16.07 -4.62
C MET A 142 -0.13 17.57 -4.39
N GLU A 143 -0.97 17.90 -3.41
CA GLU A 143 -1.24 19.27 -2.97
C GLU A 143 0.00 19.91 -2.33
N GLU A 144 0.76 19.19 -1.50
CA GLU A 144 2.01 19.67 -0.89
C GLU A 144 3.10 20.06 -1.90
N ILE A 145 3.05 19.54 -3.13
CA ILE A 145 4.06 19.79 -4.17
C ILE A 145 3.65 20.95 -5.08
N THR A 146 2.39 21.36 -5.03
CA THR A 146 1.86 22.46 -5.85
C THR A 146 1.55 23.75 -5.10
N GLY A 147 1.56 23.70 -3.76
CA GLY A 147 1.60 24.89 -2.90
C GLY A 147 2.99 25.49 -2.80
#